data_AF-A0A819SDI9-F1
#
_entry.id   AF-A0A819SDI9-F1
#
_cell.length_a   1.000
_cell.length_b   1.000
_cell.length_c   1.000
_cell.angle_alpha   90.00
_cell.angle_beta   90.00
_cell.angle_gamma   90.00
#
_symmetry.space_group_name_H-M   'P 1'
#
loop_
_entity.id
_entity.type
_entity.pdbx_description
1 polymer ?
#
loop_
_entity_poly.entity_id
_entity_poly.type
_entity_poly.pdbx_seq_one_letter_code
_entity_poly.pdbx_strand_id
1 'polypeptide(L)'
;MPLVFQEIDGDLFSVASNVSLAHCVSQDMSMSKGIATLFRNKFGQINELKNQNVSVGGCAYITSNDRHIFYLVTKEKYFYKPTMKTLESSLRTMRDLCIKNNIHHLAMPRIGCGLDKLNWDQVS
;
A
#
# COMPACT_ATOMS: atom_id res chain seq x y z
N MET A 1 -4.69 16.22 -14.53
CA MET A 1 -5.91 15.39 -14.47
C MET A 1 -6.44 15.44 -13.06
N PRO A 2 -7.75 15.68 -12.86
CA PRO A 2 -8.35 15.52 -11.54
C PRO A 2 -8.28 14.04 -11.10
N LEU A 3 -8.07 13.81 -9.81
CA LEU A 3 -8.21 12.48 -9.23
C LEU A 3 -9.68 12.07 -9.31
N VAL A 4 -9.95 10.92 -9.91
CA VAL A 4 -11.26 10.29 -9.89
C VAL A 4 -11.10 9.00 -9.11
N PHE A 5 -11.92 8.81 -8.08
CA PHE A 5 -11.97 7.56 -7.34
C PHE A 5 -13.42 7.05 -7.27
N GLN A 6 -13.56 5.75 -7.14
CA GLN A 6 -14.83 5.05 -7.01
C GLN A 6 -14.67 4.01 -5.89
N GLU A 7 -15.67 3.90 -5.02
CA GLU A 7 -15.77 2.78 -4.08
C GLU A 7 -16.47 1.60 -4.75
N ILE A 8 -15.90 0.40 -4.59
CA ILE A 8 -16.40 -0.84 -5.18
C ILE A 8 -16.38 -1.91 -4.08
N ASP A 9 -17.53 -2.54 -3.85
CA ASP A 9 -17.62 -3.72 -2.97
C ASP A 9 -17.22 -4.98 -3.76
N GLY A 10 -16.14 -5.63 -3.34
CA GLY A 10 -15.64 -6.83 -4.00
C GLY A 10 -14.27 -7.29 -3.50
N ASP A 11 -13.71 -8.29 -4.18
CA ASP A 11 -12.33 -8.74 -3.93
C ASP A 11 -11.34 -7.81 -4.64
N LEU A 12 -10.51 -7.11 -3.86
CA LEU A 12 -9.45 -6.24 -4.36
C LEU A 12 -8.54 -6.96 -5.38
N PHE A 13 -8.30 -8.25 -5.21
CA PHE A 13 -7.38 -8.99 -6.05
C PHE A 13 -8.00 -9.46 -7.37
N SER A 14 -9.29 -9.18 -7.60
CA SER A 14 -10.04 -9.48 -8.84
C SER A 14 -9.98 -8.36 -9.87
N VAL A 15 -9.42 -7.19 -9.52
CA VAL A 15 -9.24 -6.08 -10.48
C VAL A 15 -8.35 -6.50 -11.66
N ALA A 16 -8.50 -5.79 -12.78
CA ALA A 16 -7.76 -6.07 -14.00
C ALA A 16 -6.23 -6.14 -13.75
N SER A 17 -5.55 -7.01 -14.50
CA SER A 17 -4.14 -7.34 -14.26
C SER A 17 -3.18 -6.16 -14.46
N ASN A 18 -3.57 -5.15 -15.24
CA ASN A 18 -2.83 -3.91 -15.46
C ASN A 18 -3.09 -2.83 -14.39
N VAL A 19 -3.99 -3.09 -13.43
CA VAL A 19 -4.26 -2.17 -12.32
C VAL A 19 -3.27 -2.46 -11.19
N SER A 20 -2.49 -1.44 -10.83
CA SER A 20 -1.54 -1.51 -9.71
C SER A 20 -2.29 -1.56 -8.37
N LEU A 21 -1.67 -2.16 -7.35
CA LEU A 21 -2.31 -2.34 -6.05
C LEU A 21 -1.54 -1.58 -4.97
N ALA A 22 -2.21 -1.15 -3.90
CA ALA A 22 -1.53 -0.60 -2.72
C ALA A 22 -2.13 -1.11 -1.41
N HIS A 23 -1.30 -1.20 -0.36
CA HIS A 23 -1.75 -1.40 1.01
C HIS A 23 -0.74 -0.88 2.04
N CYS A 24 -1.16 -0.78 3.31
CA CYS A 24 -0.28 -0.39 4.41
C CYS A 24 0.48 -1.57 5.01
N VAL A 25 1.74 -1.32 5.37
CA VAL A 25 2.62 -2.27 6.07
C VAL A 25 3.45 -1.59 7.16
N SER A 26 4.07 -2.42 7.99
CA SER A 26 5.18 -2.03 8.86
C SER A 26 6.53 -2.16 8.15
N GLN A 27 7.51 -1.36 8.57
CA GLN A 27 8.87 -1.36 8.03
C GLN A 27 9.57 -2.72 8.16
N ASP A 28 9.22 -3.51 9.19
CA ASP A 28 9.71 -4.88 9.35
C ASP A 28 9.16 -5.91 8.33
N MET A 29 8.22 -5.50 7.47
CA MET A 29 7.56 -6.33 6.44
C MET A 29 6.97 -7.64 6.98
N SER A 30 6.45 -7.63 8.22
CA SER A 30 5.86 -8.82 8.86
C SER A 30 4.63 -9.36 8.10
N MET A 31 3.70 -8.47 7.73
CA MET A 31 2.49 -8.78 6.93
C MET A 31 1.76 -10.06 7.39
N SER A 32 1.51 -10.17 8.70
CA SER A 32 1.04 -11.41 9.33
C SER A 32 -0.48 -11.48 9.55
N LYS A 33 -1.21 -10.37 9.34
CA LYS A 33 -2.67 -10.31 9.54
C LYS A 33 -3.39 -9.49 8.48
N GLY A 34 -4.70 -9.75 8.36
CA GLY A 34 -5.60 -9.01 7.47
C GLY A 34 -5.22 -9.16 6.00
N ILE A 35 -5.55 -8.15 5.21
CA ILE A 35 -5.25 -8.17 3.76
C ILE A 35 -3.75 -8.25 3.48
N ALA A 36 -2.89 -7.78 4.39
CA ALA A 36 -1.44 -7.85 4.22
C ALA A 36 -0.93 -9.30 4.10
N THR A 37 -1.56 -10.26 4.79
CA THR A 37 -1.24 -11.69 4.62
C THR A 37 -1.56 -12.17 3.21
N LEU A 38 -2.66 -11.69 2.62
CA LEU A 38 -3.05 -12.03 1.25
C LEU A 38 -2.06 -11.45 0.24
N PHE A 39 -1.63 -10.19 0.41
CA PHE A 39 -0.56 -9.59 -0.41
C PHE A 39 0.74 -10.39 -0.30
N ARG A 40 1.16 -10.77 0.91
CA ARG A 40 2.35 -11.58 1.15
C ARG A 40 2.27 -12.94 0.46
N ASN A 41 1.14 -13.63 0.59
CA ASN A 41 0.94 -14.95 -0.02
C ASN A 41 0.88 -14.88 -1.56
N LYS A 42 0.27 -13.81 -2.10
CA LYS A 42 0.07 -13.65 -3.54
C LYS A 42 1.31 -13.13 -4.28
N PHE A 43 2.06 -12.19 -3.69
CA PHE A 43 3.16 -11.49 -4.38
C PHE A 43 4.55 -11.77 -3.79
N GLY A 44 4.64 -12.23 -2.55
CA GLY A 44 5.90 -12.63 -1.92
C GLY A 44 6.96 -11.52 -1.88
N GLN A 45 8.18 -11.86 -2.29
CA GLN A 45 9.31 -10.92 -2.50
C GLN A 45 9.70 -10.09 -1.26
N ILE A 46 9.56 -10.68 -0.07
CA ILE A 46 9.84 -10.02 1.22
C ILE A 46 11.30 -9.53 1.32
N ASN A 47 12.25 -10.30 0.79
CA ASN A 47 13.66 -9.91 0.84
C ASN A 47 13.93 -8.70 -0.05
N GLU A 48 13.30 -8.62 -1.22
CA GLU A 48 13.40 -7.46 -2.10
C GLU A 48 12.83 -6.20 -1.42
N LEU A 49 11.65 -6.31 -0.83
CA LEU A 49 11.03 -5.22 -0.08
C LEU A 49 11.92 -4.72 1.07
N LYS A 50 12.56 -5.64 1.80
CA LYS A 50 13.50 -5.29 2.88
C LYS A 50 14.77 -4.63 2.34
N ASN A 51 15.29 -5.09 1.21
CA ASN A 51 16.51 -4.54 0.60
C ASN A 51 16.33 -3.12 0.05
N GLN A 52 15.09 -2.68 -0.19
CA GLN A 52 14.79 -1.29 -0.53
C GLN A 52 15.01 -0.33 0.67
N ASN A 53 15.11 -0.84 1.90
CA ASN A 53 15.40 -0.07 3.12
C ASN A 53 14.49 1.17 3.29
N VAL A 54 13.21 1.04 2.94
CA VAL A 54 12.25 2.14 3.01
C VAL A 54 11.87 2.41 4.46
N SER A 55 12.09 3.66 4.90
CA SER A 55 11.71 4.13 6.23
C SER A 55 10.21 4.43 6.36
N VAL A 56 9.73 4.53 7.60
CA VAL A 56 8.37 5.01 7.90
C VAL A 56 8.10 6.36 7.21
N GLY A 57 6.93 6.46 6.58
CA GLY A 57 6.53 7.60 5.76
C GLY A 57 6.94 7.47 4.29
N GLY A 58 7.65 6.41 3.90
CA GLY A 58 7.95 6.09 2.51
C GLY A 58 7.01 5.05 1.91
N CYS A 59 7.30 4.65 0.67
CA CYS A 59 6.59 3.59 -0.04
C CYS A 59 7.59 2.69 -0.77
N ALA A 60 7.55 1.39 -0.46
CA ALA A 60 8.26 0.36 -1.22
C ALA A 60 7.35 -0.16 -2.34
N TYR A 61 7.93 -0.76 -3.38
CA TYR A 61 7.13 -1.43 -4.40
C TYR A 61 7.88 -2.60 -5.03
N ILE A 62 7.13 -3.56 -5.56
CA ILE A 62 7.65 -4.60 -6.46
C ILE A 62 6.86 -4.57 -7.75
N THR A 63 7.46 -5.08 -8.81
CA THR A 63 6.78 -5.29 -10.09
C THR A 63 6.31 -6.74 -10.16
N SER A 64 5.05 -6.95 -10.49
CA SER A 64 4.47 -8.28 -10.70
C SER A 64 3.69 -8.28 -12.01
N ASN A 65 4.26 -8.94 -13.03
CA ASN A 65 3.82 -8.81 -14.42
C ASN A 65 3.79 -7.33 -14.85
N ASP A 66 2.70 -6.86 -15.45
CA ASP A 66 2.55 -5.49 -15.97
C ASP A 66 1.99 -4.49 -14.94
N ARG A 67 2.12 -4.77 -13.64
CA ARG A 67 1.65 -3.86 -12.59
C ARG A 67 2.62 -3.73 -11.42
N HIS A 68 2.45 -2.64 -10.67
CA HIS A 68 3.21 -2.37 -9.47
C HIS A 68 2.36 -2.70 -8.24
N ILE A 69 3.00 -3.26 -7.22
CA ILE A 69 2.39 -3.51 -5.92
C ILE A 69 3.08 -2.60 -4.90
N PHE A 70 2.34 -1.63 -4.37
CA PHE A 70 2.82 -0.59 -3.47
C PHE A 70 2.59 -0.96 -2.01
N TYR A 71 3.63 -0.77 -1.21
CA TYR A 71 3.70 -1.07 0.21
C TYR A 71 3.96 0.22 0.96
N LEU A 72 2.88 0.85 1.44
CA LEU A 72 2.93 2.10 2.20
C LEU A 72 3.49 1.81 3.60
N VAL A 73 4.72 2.26 3.88
CA VAL A 73 5.40 1.99 5.15
C VAL A 73 4.93 3.01 6.18
N THR A 74 3.90 2.67 6.95
CA THR A 74 3.19 3.65 7.79
C THR A 74 3.58 3.58 9.27
N LYS A 75 4.33 2.54 9.66
CA LYS A 75 4.76 2.28 11.03
C LYS A 75 6.03 1.43 11.06
N GLU A 76 6.77 1.48 12.17
CA GLU A 76 8.05 0.76 12.28
C GLU A 76 7.85 -0.75 12.46
N LYS A 77 6.97 -1.15 13.39
CA LYS A 77 6.69 -2.55 13.73
C LYS A 77 5.22 -2.88 13.55
N TYR A 78 4.91 -4.13 13.25
CA TYR A 78 3.54 -4.55 12.95
C TYR A 78 2.53 -4.31 14.09
N PHE A 79 2.98 -4.32 15.35
CA PHE A 79 2.15 -4.09 16.54
C PHE A 79 1.95 -2.61 16.88
N TYR A 80 2.75 -1.71 16.30
CA TYR A 80 2.52 -0.27 16.41
C TYR A 80 1.32 0.17 15.55
N LYS A 81 0.90 1.42 15.77
CA LYS A 81 -0.15 2.09 15.02
C LYS A 81 0.46 3.18 14.16
N PRO A 82 0.00 3.34 12.90
CA PRO A 82 0.41 4.47 12.09
C PRO A 82 -0.21 5.77 12.62
N THR A 83 0.28 6.89 12.12
CA THR A 83 -0.31 8.22 12.34
C THR A 83 -0.83 8.76 11.02
N MET A 84 -1.72 9.75 11.05
CA MET A 84 -2.14 10.44 9.83
C MET A 84 -0.94 11.03 9.07
N LYS A 85 0.06 11.58 9.78
CA LYS A 85 1.28 12.12 9.18
C LYS A 85 2.08 11.06 8.43
N THR A 86 2.27 9.88 9.02
CA THR A 86 3.05 8.80 8.37
C THR A 86 2.30 8.19 7.19
N LEU A 87 0.96 8.08 7.29
CA LEU A 87 0.11 7.69 6.17
C LEU A 87 0.18 8.69 5.02
N GLU A 88 -0.04 9.98 5.30
CA GLU A 88 0.01 11.06 4.30
C GLU A 88 1.38 11.09 3.59
N SER A 89 2.46 11.03 4.36
CA SER A 89 3.82 10.96 3.81
C SER A 89 3.98 9.78 2.84
N SER A 90 3.53 8.58 3.24
CA SER A 90 3.65 7.39 2.39
C SER A 90 2.82 7.49 1.11
N LEU A 91 1.63 8.12 1.17
CA LEU A 91 0.78 8.37 0.01
C LEU A 91 1.42 9.37 -0.97
N ARG A 92 2.07 10.42 -0.46
CA ARG A 92 2.83 11.36 -1.28
C ARG A 92 3.98 10.67 -2.01
N THR A 93 4.73 9.81 -1.32
CA THR A 93 5.78 8.99 -1.96
C THR A 93 5.21 8.05 -3.03
N MET A 94 4.09 7.36 -2.75
CA MET A 94 3.42 6.50 -3.72
C MET A 94 2.96 7.27 -4.95
N ARG A 95 2.40 8.47 -4.78
CA ARG A 95 2.01 9.35 -5.89
C ARG A 95 3.21 9.69 -6.77
N ASP A 96 4.33 10.07 -6.18
CA ASP A 96 5.54 10.43 -6.92
C ASP A 96 6.11 9.23 -7.70
N LEU A 97 6.04 8.02 -7.10
CA LEU A 97 6.35 6.76 -7.79
C LEU A 97 5.39 6.47 -8.95
N CYS A 98 4.09 6.75 -8.79
CA CYS A 98 3.12 6.56 -9.86
C CYS A 98 3.41 7.49 -11.04
N ILE A 99 3.72 8.77 -10.78
CA ILE A 99 4.10 9.73 -11.81
C ILE A 99 5.38 9.28 -12.53
N LYS A 100 6.41 8.89 -11.77
CA LYS A 100 7.69 8.45 -12.32
C LYS A 100 7.56 7.22 -13.22
N ASN A 101 6.67 6.28 -12.88
CA ASN A 101 6.51 5.01 -13.59
C ASN A 101 5.31 5.00 -14.56
N ASN A 102 4.70 6.16 -14.85
CA ASN A 102 3.52 6.30 -15.72
C ASN A 102 2.36 5.38 -15.32
N ILE A 103 2.07 5.29 -14.02
CA ILE A 103 0.98 4.50 -13.48
C ILE A 103 -0.25 5.39 -13.34
N HIS A 104 -1.32 5.03 -14.05
CA HIS A 104 -2.56 5.80 -14.11
C HIS A 104 -3.73 5.14 -13.39
N HIS A 105 -3.62 3.85 -13.05
CA HIS A 105 -4.68 3.07 -12.42
C HIS A 105 -4.16 2.34 -11.19
N LEU A 106 -4.82 2.57 -10.06
CA LEU A 106 -4.46 1.98 -8.78
C LEU A 106 -5.72 1.58 -8.02
N ALA A 107 -5.70 0.40 -7.41
CA ALA A 107 -6.73 -0.07 -6.50
C ALA A 107 -6.12 -0.34 -5.11
N MET A 108 -6.86 -0.01 -4.06
CA MET A 108 -6.43 -0.19 -2.68
C MET A 108 -7.64 -0.52 -1.81
N PRO A 109 -7.46 -1.23 -0.68
CA PRO A 109 -8.53 -1.40 0.30
C PRO A 109 -8.77 -0.08 1.05
N ARG A 110 -9.70 -0.06 2.00
CA ARG A 110 -9.77 1.01 3.01
C ARG A 110 -8.52 0.98 3.91
N ILE A 111 -7.47 1.66 3.47
CA ILE A 111 -6.14 1.65 4.09
C ILE A 111 -6.13 2.37 5.44
N GLY A 112 -5.26 1.92 6.36
CA GLY A 112 -5.05 2.55 7.66
C GLY A 112 -6.20 2.40 8.69
N CYS A 113 -7.37 1.89 8.30
CA CYS A 113 -8.58 1.97 9.13
C CYS A 113 -9.01 0.66 9.80
N GLY A 114 -8.45 -0.48 9.39
CA GLY A 114 -8.74 -1.78 10.00
C GLY A 114 -8.00 -2.00 11.32
N LEU A 115 -6.98 -2.87 11.30
CA LEU A 115 -6.12 -3.12 12.47
C LEU A 115 -5.29 -1.91 12.90
N ASP A 116 -5.15 -0.93 12.00
CA ASP A 116 -4.38 0.30 12.18
C ASP A 116 -5.18 1.43 12.86
N LYS A 117 -6.51 1.28 12.97
CA LYS A 117 -7.39 2.11 13.81
C LYS A 117 -7.45 3.61 13.46
N LEU A 118 -6.99 4.04 12.28
CA LEU A 118 -7.29 5.38 11.79
C LEU A 118 -8.78 5.50 11.44
N ASN A 119 -9.32 6.72 11.48
CA ASN A 119 -10.69 6.97 11.06
C ASN A 119 -10.74 7.16 9.54
N TRP A 120 -11.58 6.38 8.85
CA TRP A 120 -11.74 6.48 7.40
C TRP A 120 -12.20 7.87 6.95
N ASP A 121 -13.04 8.55 7.74
CA ASP A 121 -13.51 9.91 7.43
C ASP A 121 -12.38 10.94 7.33
N GLN A 122 -11.21 10.65 7.91
CA GLN A 122 -10.01 11.49 7.82
C GLN A 122 -9.04 11.04 6.73
N VAL A 123 -9.20 9.81 6.25
CA VAL A 123 -8.32 9.18 5.25
C VAL A 123 -8.87 9.35 3.83
N SER A 124 -10.20 9.29 3.66
CA SER A 124 -10.91 9.39 2.39
C SER A 124 -10.92 10.80 1.80
#